data_AF-A0A9D1XTR2-F1
#
_entry.id   AF-A0A9D1XTR2-F1
#
_cell.length_a   1.000
_cell.length_b   1.000
_cell.length_c   1.000
_cell.angle_alpha   90.00
_cell.angle_beta   90.00
_cell.angle_gamma   90.00
#
_symmetry.space_group_name_H-M   'P 1'
#
loop_
_entity.id
_entity.type
_entity.pdbx_description
1 polymer ?
#
loop_
_entity_poly.entity_id
_entity_poly.type
_entity_poly.pdbx_seq_one_letter_code
_entity_poly.pdbx_strand_id
1 'polypeptide(L)'
;MTRRIFFFLLMLLPVLMASAEESDGNTYPTAERLFYITRSVNRNLVCYDVRLANGRLDTRQPMEVYWINREERMGERNGLNYIQRKLAYGYKVVSKGEDRCECSLSAYPDRTLTIERKGAGYVCYMTIDGQRALLRSLYVKTASKNPMSVEYVELRGTSTLTGQPITERIRK
;
A
#
# COMPACT_ATOMS: atom_id res chain seq x y z
N MET A 1 15.55 -41.83 54.30
CA MET A 1 16.80 -41.31 53.69
C MET A 1 16.50 -41.00 52.23
N THR A 2 16.74 -39.74 51.85
CA THR A 2 15.96 -38.92 50.90
C THR A 2 16.26 -39.13 49.42
N ARG A 3 15.22 -39.45 48.61
CA ARG A 3 15.21 -39.30 47.15
C ARG A 3 15.34 -37.81 46.80
N ARG A 4 16.37 -37.42 46.03
CA ARG A 4 16.44 -36.11 45.39
C ARG A 4 16.02 -36.26 43.93
N ILE A 5 14.79 -35.86 43.66
CA ILE A 5 14.21 -35.75 42.32
C ILE A 5 14.85 -34.52 41.66
N PHE A 6 15.59 -34.71 40.58
CA PHE A 6 16.09 -33.60 39.77
C PHE A 6 14.99 -33.24 38.76
N PHE A 7 14.18 -32.23 39.09
CA PHE A 7 13.26 -31.59 38.16
C PHE A 7 14.11 -30.81 37.13
N PHE A 8 14.34 -31.38 35.95
CA PHE A 8 14.75 -30.60 34.79
C PHE A 8 13.50 -29.90 34.25
N LEU A 9 13.22 -28.71 34.78
CA LEU A 9 12.24 -27.80 34.21
C LEU A 9 12.82 -27.25 32.90
N LEU A 10 12.55 -27.94 31.79
CA LEU A 10 12.80 -27.43 30.46
C LEU A 10 11.83 -26.26 30.23
N MET A 11 12.23 -25.03 30.55
CA MET A 11 11.54 -23.84 30.08
C MET A 11 11.62 -23.83 28.56
N LEU A 12 10.56 -24.29 27.90
CA LEU A 12 10.28 -23.98 26.50
C LEU A 12 10.08 -22.46 26.42
N LEU A 13 11.15 -21.73 26.13
CA LEU A 13 11.03 -20.36 25.63
C LEU A 13 10.15 -20.44 24.38
N PRO A 14 9.00 -19.74 24.32
CA PRO A 14 8.33 -19.58 23.05
C PRO A 14 9.28 -18.76 22.17
N VAL A 15 9.86 -19.41 21.18
CA VAL A 15 10.52 -18.72 20.08
C VAL A 15 9.42 -17.88 19.43
N LEU A 16 9.43 -16.57 19.68
CA LEU A 16 8.70 -15.63 18.84
C LEU A 16 9.31 -15.79 17.44
N MET A 17 8.69 -16.64 16.62
CA MET A 17 8.86 -16.60 15.18
C MET A 17 8.30 -15.24 14.77
N ALA A 18 9.18 -14.23 14.74
CA ALA A 18 8.92 -13.02 14.00
C ALA A 18 8.63 -13.48 12.56
N SER A 19 7.37 -13.39 12.15
CA SER A 19 7.02 -13.56 10.75
C SER A 19 7.80 -12.50 10.00
N ALA A 20 8.87 -12.90 9.32
CA ALA A 20 9.54 -12.03 8.38
C ALA A 20 8.47 -11.62 7.37
N GLU A 21 8.07 -10.35 7.40
CA GLU A 21 7.26 -9.79 6.32
C GLU A 21 8.01 -10.12 5.04
N GLU A 22 7.35 -10.84 4.14
CA GLU A 22 7.86 -11.06 2.80
C GLU A 22 8.07 -9.66 2.20
N SER A 23 9.30 -9.16 2.27
CA SER A 23 9.57 -7.80 1.80
C SER A 23 9.21 -7.80 0.31
N ASP A 24 8.48 -6.78 -0.14
CA ASP A 24 8.07 -6.65 -1.54
C ASP A 24 9.26 -6.56 -2.51
N GLY A 25 10.51 -6.72 -2.06
CA GLY A 25 11.77 -6.58 -2.77
C GLY A 25 12.14 -5.12 -2.95
N ASN A 26 13.00 -4.82 -3.93
CA ASN A 26 13.24 -3.43 -4.33
C ASN A 26 11.97 -2.83 -4.94
N THR A 27 11.37 -1.84 -4.27
CA THR A 27 10.14 -1.14 -4.66
C THR A 27 10.39 0.16 -5.43
N TYR A 28 11.66 0.48 -5.71
CA TYR A 28 12.09 1.72 -6.35
C TYR A 28 11.47 2.94 -5.65
N PRO A 29 11.74 3.13 -4.34
CA PRO A 29 11.16 4.24 -3.58
C PRO A 29 11.61 5.58 -4.16
N THR A 30 10.72 6.57 -4.09
CA THR A 30 10.96 7.96 -4.45
C THR A 30 10.61 8.83 -3.25
N ALA A 31 11.13 10.06 -3.18
CA ALA A 31 10.74 11.02 -2.14
C ALA A 31 9.25 11.40 -2.27
N GLU A 32 8.70 11.24 -3.47
CA GLU A 32 7.32 11.55 -3.85
C GLU A 32 6.36 10.37 -3.67
N ARG A 33 6.84 9.15 -3.41
CA ARG A 33 6.01 7.94 -3.32
C ARG A 33 4.98 8.06 -2.20
N LEU A 34 3.70 8.06 -2.58
CA LEU A 34 2.59 8.01 -1.63
C LEU A 34 2.29 6.56 -1.24
N PHE A 35 2.12 5.69 -2.24
CA PHE A 35 1.89 4.25 -2.07
C PHE A 35 2.10 3.52 -3.40
N TYR A 36 2.02 2.19 -3.39
CA TYR A 36 2.06 1.37 -4.60
C TYR A 36 1.11 0.19 -4.52
N ILE A 37 0.85 -0.43 -5.68
CA ILE A 37 0.05 -1.65 -5.80
C ILE A 37 0.94 -2.78 -6.33
N THR A 38 0.94 -3.90 -5.61
CA THR A 38 1.45 -5.20 -6.08
C THR A 38 0.29 -6.11 -6.47
N ARG A 39 0.58 -7.13 -7.27
CA ARG A 39 -0.43 -8.07 -7.78
C ARG A 39 0.07 -9.49 -7.69
N SER A 40 -0.86 -10.44 -7.62
CA SER A 40 -0.52 -11.87 -7.65
C SER A 40 -0.07 -12.41 -9.01
N VAL A 41 -0.25 -11.63 -10.08
CA VAL A 41 -0.02 -12.10 -11.47
C VAL A 41 1.38 -11.81 -12.00
N ASN A 42 2.08 -10.82 -11.43
CA ASN A 42 3.44 -10.45 -11.79
C ASN A 42 4.04 -9.55 -10.70
N ARG A 43 5.35 -9.33 -10.77
CA ARG A 43 6.09 -8.56 -9.77
C ARG A 43 6.07 -7.05 -10.02
N ASN A 44 5.47 -6.58 -11.11
CA ASN A 44 5.42 -5.17 -11.48
C ASN A 44 4.63 -4.35 -10.44
N LEU A 45 4.98 -3.07 -10.32
CA LEU A 45 4.29 -2.15 -9.42
C LEU A 45 3.45 -1.18 -10.21
N VAL A 46 2.30 -0.79 -9.66
CA VAL A 46 1.67 0.48 -10.00
C VAL A 46 2.00 1.47 -8.90
N CYS A 47 2.74 2.51 -9.22
CA CYS A 47 3.19 3.52 -8.28
C CYS A 47 2.31 4.76 -8.34
N TYR A 48 2.07 5.36 -7.17
CA TYR A 48 1.35 6.62 -7.02
C TYR A 48 2.29 7.59 -6.32
N ASP A 49 2.81 8.53 -7.09
CA ASP A 49 3.71 9.58 -6.60
C ASP A 49 2.94 10.89 -6.53
N VAL A 50 3.21 11.72 -5.52
CA VAL A 50 2.59 13.04 -5.41
C VAL A 50 3.06 13.95 -6.55
N ARG A 51 2.12 14.69 -7.14
CA ARG A 51 2.44 15.72 -8.14
C ARG A 51 2.43 17.10 -7.50
N LEU A 52 3.49 17.86 -7.77
CA LEU A 52 3.64 19.23 -7.27
C LEU A 52 3.52 20.26 -8.40
N ALA A 53 2.89 21.39 -8.08
CA ALA A 53 2.88 22.61 -8.88
C ALA A 53 3.41 23.75 -8.00
N ASN A 54 4.51 24.38 -8.41
CA ASN A 54 5.17 25.46 -7.65
C ASN A 54 5.51 25.08 -6.19
N GLY A 55 5.98 23.84 -5.97
CA GLY A 55 6.35 23.34 -4.64
C GLY A 55 5.17 22.99 -3.72
N ARG A 56 3.93 23.07 -4.22
CA ARG A 56 2.71 22.71 -3.50
C ARG A 56 1.95 21.60 -4.23
N LEU A 57 1.01 20.95 -3.54
CA LEU A 57 0.20 19.89 -4.12
C LEU A 57 -0.57 20.38 -5.35
N ASP A 58 -0.44 19.70 -6.49
CA ASP A 58 -1.29 19.96 -7.66
C ASP A 58 -2.69 19.39 -7.42
N THR A 59 -3.58 20.16 -6.80
CA THR A 59 -4.94 19.70 -6.47
C THR A 59 -5.82 19.39 -7.69
N ARG A 60 -5.39 19.71 -8.92
CA ARG A 60 -6.09 19.30 -10.16
C ARG A 60 -5.69 17.89 -10.58
N GLN A 61 -4.43 17.51 -10.38
CA GLN A 61 -3.90 16.19 -10.67
C GLN A 61 -2.90 15.81 -9.57
N PRO A 62 -3.37 15.44 -8.36
CA PRO A 62 -2.52 15.32 -7.16
C PRO A 62 -1.55 14.14 -7.20
N MET A 63 -1.76 13.19 -8.11
CA MET A 63 -0.92 12.02 -8.25
C MET A 63 -0.51 11.77 -9.70
N GLU A 64 0.76 11.43 -9.88
CA GLU A 64 1.25 10.74 -11.07
C GLU A 64 1.14 9.23 -10.85
N VAL A 65 0.61 8.50 -11.85
CA VAL A 65 0.42 7.05 -11.76
C VAL A 65 1.08 6.35 -12.93
N TYR A 66 1.96 5.39 -12.62
CA TYR A 66 2.77 4.70 -13.60
C TYR A 66 3.13 3.28 -13.15
N TRP A 67 3.44 2.42 -14.11
CA TRP A 67 4.00 1.09 -13.90
C TRP A 67 5.51 1.16 -13.70
N ILE A 68 6.04 0.32 -12.82
CA ILE A 68 7.47 -0.06 -12.80
C ILE A 68 7.58 -1.54 -13.16
N ASN A 69 8.35 -1.84 -14.20
CA ASN A 69 8.65 -3.22 -14.57
C ASN A 69 9.69 -3.82 -13.60
N ARG A 70 9.43 -5.03 -13.10
CA ARG A 70 10.25 -5.74 -12.12
C ARG A 70 10.52 -7.19 -12.52
N GLU A 71 10.51 -7.43 -13.83
CA GLU A 71 10.75 -8.72 -14.44
C GLU A 71 11.80 -8.53 -15.55
N GLU A 72 11.38 -8.40 -16.80
CA GLU A 72 12.31 -8.37 -17.93
C GLU A 72 13.04 -7.03 -18.11
N ARG A 73 12.39 -5.91 -17.79
CA ARG A 73 12.89 -4.54 -18.01
C ARG A 73 12.96 -3.79 -16.69
N MET A 74 13.75 -4.33 -15.77
CA MET A 74 13.88 -3.87 -14.38
C MET A 74 14.02 -2.34 -14.27
N GLY A 75 13.09 -1.69 -13.57
CA GLY A 75 13.10 -0.27 -13.29
C GLY A 75 12.45 0.62 -14.35
N GLU A 76 12.09 0.06 -15.51
CA GLU A 76 11.45 0.84 -16.58
C GLU A 76 10.07 1.37 -16.14
N ARG A 77 9.85 2.67 -16.36
CA ARG A 77 8.59 3.35 -16.04
C ARG A 77 7.69 3.48 -17.26
N ASN A 78 6.42 3.13 -17.10
CA ASN A 78 5.42 3.24 -18.17
C ASN A 78 4.13 3.86 -17.65
N GLY A 79 3.59 4.86 -18.36
CA GLY A 79 2.30 5.46 -17.99
C GLY A 79 1.12 4.50 -18.15
N LEU A 80 -0.01 4.81 -17.52
CA LEU A 80 -1.26 4.09 -17.73
C LEU A 80 -1.86 4.42 -19.11
N ASN A 81 -2.33 3.41 -19.83
CA ASN A 81 -3.20 3.64 -20.97
C ASN A 81 -4.60 4.15 -20.53
N TYR A 82 -5.42 4.61 -21.49
CA TYR A 82 -6.72 5.22 -21.19
C TYR A 82 -7.67 4.26 -20.45
N ILE A 83 -7.72 2.99 -20.83
CA ILE A 83 -8.61 1.99 -20.22
C ILE A 83 -8.17 1.70 -18.78
N GLN A 84 -6.87 1.47 -18.55
CA GLN A 84 -6.30 1.24 -17.22
C GLN A 84 -6.57 2.44 -16.30
N ARG A 85 -6.40 3.66 -16.80
CA ARG A 85 -6.68 4.90 -16.06
C ARG A 85 -8.17 5.01 -15.72
N LYS A 86 -9.05 4.74 -16.67
CA LYS A 86 -10.50 4.92 -16.47
C LYS A 86 -11.13 3.85 -15.58
N LEU A 87 -10.69 2.60 -15.67
CA LEU A 87 -11.38 1.46 -15.08
C LEU A 87 -10.64 0.78 -13.93
N ALA A 88 -9.31 0.91 -13.86
CA ALA A 88 -8.49 0.18 -12.90
C ALA A 88 -7.70 1.12 -11.98
N TYR A 89 -6.54 1.53 -12.43
CA TYR A 89 -5.48 2.15 -11.63
C TYR A 89 -5.50 3.69 -11.65
N GLY A 90 -6.45 4.32 -12.32
CA GLY A 90 -6.61 5.75 -12.15
C GLY A 90 -7.27 6.11 -10.83
N TYR A 91 -7.55 7.39 -10.68
CA TYR A 91 -8.21 7.95 -9.51
C TYR A 91 -9.13 9.09 -9.93
N LYS A 92 -10.01 9.50 -9.00
CA LYS A 92 -10.84 10.70 -9.11
C LYS A 92 -10.56 11.60 -7.93
N VAL A 93 -10.48 12.91 -8.18
CA VAL A 93 -10.44 13.93 -7.12
C VAL A 93 -11.86 14.11 -6.59
N VAL A 94 -12.01 13.95 -5.27
CA VAL A 94 -13.29 14.08 -4.55
C VAL A 94 -13.41 15.48 -3.97
N SER A 95 -12.38 15.97 -3.30
CA SER A 95 -12.34 17.31 -2.71
C SER A 95 -10.93 17.90 -2.74
N LYS A 96 -10.83 19.22 -2.71
CA LYS A 96 -9.57 19.98 -2.76
C LYS A 96 -9.46 20.87 -1.54
N GLY A 97 -8.27 20.97 -0.97
CA GLY A 97 -7.94 21.87 0.11
C GLY A 97 -6.54 22.45 -0.05
N GLU A 98 -6.13 23.28 0.90
CA GLU A 98 -4.77 23.80 0.93
C GLU A 98 -3.79 22.69 1.33
N ASP A 99 -2.85 22.35 0.43
CA ASP A 99 -1.90 21.24 0.62
C ASP A 99 -2.55 19.91 1.03
N ARG A 100 -3.81 19.73 0.64
CA ARG A 100 -4.61 18.56 0.90
C ARG A 100 -5.51 18.25 -0.30
N CYS A 101 -5.69 16.98 -0.61
CA CYS A 101 -6.63 16.51 -1.62
C CYS A 101 -7.24 15.19 -1.18
N GLU A 102 -8.54 15.02 -1.37
CA GLU A 102 -9.19 13.73 -1.23
C GLU A 102 -9.43 13.13 -2.59
N CYS A 103 -9.13 11.85 -2.72
CA CYS A 103 -9.26 11.08 -3.95
C CYS A 103 -9.93 9.74 -3.68
N SER A 104 -10.38 9.06 -4.74
CA SER A 104 -10.72 7.65 -4.71
C SER A 104 -10.12 6.93 -5.91
N LEU A 105 -9.81 5.64 -5.78
CA LEU A 105 -9.30 4.85 -6.91
C LEU A 105 -10.45 4.53 -7.86
N SER A 106 -10.18 4.48 -9.18
CA SER A 106 -11.19 4.17 -10.19
C SER A 106 -11.86 2.81 -9.94
N ALA A 107 -11.07 1.78 -9.57
CA ALA A 107 -11.58 0.45 -9.23
C ALA A 107 -12.13 0.33 -7.80
N TYR A 108 -11.91 1.33 -6.95
CA TYR A 108 -12.28 1.28 -5.54
C TYR A 108 -12.81 2.63 -5.04
N PRO A 109 -13.98 3.07 -5.54
CA PRO A 109 -14.50 4.42 -5.33
C PRO A 109 -15.00 4.67 -3.89
N ASP A 110 -15.36 3.63 -3.15
CA ASP A 110 -15.97 3.73 -1.82
C ASP A 110 -14.96 4.00 -0.69
N ARG A 111 -13.66 4.00 -1.01
CA ARG A 111 -12.59 4.35 -0.07
C ARG A 111 -11.97 5.68 -0.44
N THR A 112 -11.99 6.59 0.52
CA THR A 112 -11.30 7.87 0.41
C THR A 112 -9.81 7.71 0.73
N LEU A 113 -8.98 8.21 -0.18
CA LEU A 113 -7.58 8.50 0.01
C LEU A 113 -7.44 9.98 0.37
N THR A 114 -6.70 10.30 1.43
CA THR A 114 -6.41 11.69 1.83
C THR A 114 -4.93 11.96 1.67
N ILE A 115 -4.58 12.76 0.68
CA ILE A 115 -3.22 13.25 0.47
C ILE A 115 -3.07 14.55 1.26
N GLU A 116 -2.07 14.65 2.14
CA GLU A 116 -1.82 15.87 2.91
C GLU A 116 -0.33 16.06 3.19
N ARG A 117 0.07 17.31 3.40
CA ARG A 117 1.44 17.68 3.73
C ARG A 117 1.85 17.08 5.09
N LYS A 118 3.05 16.51 5.14
CA LYS A 118 3.70 16.04 6.37
C LYS A 118 5.19 16.40 6.33
N GLY A 119 5.57 17.38 7.14
CA GLY A 119 6.92 17.96 7.07
C GLY A 119 7.19 18.57 5.68
N ALA A 120 8.32 18.21 5.08
CA ALA A 120 8.70 18.70 3.75
C ALA A 120 7.98 17.97 2.59
N GLY A 121 7.34 16.83 2.85
CA GLY A 121 6.72 16.00 1.82
C GLY A 121 5.20 15.87 1.96
N TYR A 122 4.65 14.92 1.22
CA TYR A 122 3.23 14.55 1.28
C TYR A 122 3.09 13.06 1.58
N VAL A 123 1.97 12.72 2.20
CA VAL A 123 1.62 11.34 2.53
C VAL A 123 0.17 11.07 2.17
N CYS A 124 -0.18 9.80 1.98
CA CYS A 124 -1.54 9.35 1.73
C CYS A 124 -2.07 8.60 2.95
N TYR A 125 -3.19 9.06 3.50
CA TYR A 125 -3.93 8.36 4.54
C TYR A 125 -5.16 7.67 3.96
N MET A 126 -5.57 6.59 4.60
CA MET A 126 -6.89 6.00 4.41
C MET A 126 -7.34 5.31 5.70
N THR A 127 -8.61 4.93 5.77
CA THR A 127 -9.08 4.04 6.82
C THR A 127 -8.68 2.60 6.49
N ILE A 128 -7.96 1.95 7.39
CA ILE A 128 -7.58 0.53 7.33
C ILE A 128 -8.01 -0.09 8.66
N ASP A 129 -8.85 -1.12 8.59
CA ASP A 129 -9.38 -1.85 9.77
C ASP A 129 -9.98 -0.90 10.82
N GLY A 130 -10.81 0.03 10.34
CA GLY A 130 -11.49 1.04 11.17
C GLY A 130 -10.61 2.17 11.70
N GLN A 131 -9.30 2.15 11.46
CA GLN A 131 -8.37 3.18 11.95
C GLN A 131 -7.82 4.05 10.81
N ARG A 132 -7.56 5.32 11.09
CA ARG A 132 -6.76 6.16 10.19
C ARG A 132 -5.34 5.60 10.14
N ALA A 133 -4.85 5.34 8.94
CA ALA A 133 -3.54 4.76 8.72
C ALA A 133 -2.81 5.48 7.60
N LEU A 134 -1.49 5.62 7.74
CA LEU A 134 -0.60 6.00 6.65
C LEU A 134 -0.53 4.81 5.67
N LEU A 135 -1.10 4.98 4.49
CA LEU A 135 -1.13 3.94 3.46
C LEU A 135 0.29 3.68 2.95
N ARG A 136 0.66 2.41 2.82
CA ARG A 136 1.96 1.99 2.28
C ARG A 136 1.80 1.26 0.95
N SER A 137 0.92 0.28 0.92
CA SER A 137 0.67 -0.49 -0.29
C SER A 137 -0.69 -1.15 -0.30
N LEU A 138 -1.10 -1.58 -1.49
CA LEU A 138 -2.19 -2.51 -1.69
C LEU A 138 -1.63 -3.75 -2.37
N TYR A 139 -2.04 -4.93 -1.93
CA TYR A 139 -1.82 -6.17 -2.66
C TYR A 139 -3.13 -6.65 -3.26
N VAL A 140 -3.14 -6.92 -4.57
CA VAL A 140 -4.32 -7.40 -5.30
C VAL A 140 -4.13 -8.87 -5.66
N LYS A 141 -4.92 -9.73 -5.02
CA LYS A 141 -5.03 -11.15 -5.39
C LYS A 141 -6.10 -11.33 -6.45
N THR A 142 -5.71 -11.87 -7.60
CA THR A 142 -6.62 -12.22 -8.69
C THR A 142 -7.01 -13.69 -8.63
N ALA A 143 -8.15 -14.02 -9.22
CA ALA A 143 -8.61 -15.39 -9.35
C ALA A 143 -7.66 -16.22 -10.21
N SER A 144 -7.38 -17.44 -9.78
CA SER A 144 -6.43 -18.34 -10.48
C SER A 144 -6.82 -18.62 -11.94
N LYS A 145 -8.12 -18.62 -12.24
CA LYS A 145 -8.66 -18.88 -13.60
C LYS A 145 -8.91 -17.61 -14.42
N ASN A 146 -8.95 -16.43 -13.79
CA ASN A 146 -9.26 -15.17 -14.45
C ASN A 146 -8.49 -14.00 -13.81
N PRO A 147 -7.41 -13.51 -14.44
CA PRO A 147 -6.59 -12.42 -13.89
C PRO A 147 -7.29 -11.05 -13.87
N MET A 148 -8.48 -10.94 -14.46
CA MET A 148 -9.35 -9.76 -14.38
C MET A 148 -10.31 -9.82 -13.18
N SER A 149 -10.51 -11.00 -12.60
CA SER A 149 -11.33 -11.16 -11.39
C SER A 149 -10.45 -10.99 -10.15
N VAL A 150 -10.89 -10.16 -9.21
CA VAL A 150 -10.18 -9.91 -7.94
C VAL A 150 -10.82 -10.78 -6.86
N GLU A 151 -10.01 -11.65 -6.23
CA GLU A 151 -10.46 -12.43 -5.06
C GLU A 151 -10.47 -11.56 -3.80
N TYR A 152 -9.38 -10.81 -3.59
CA TYR A 152 -9.30 -9.83 -2.51
C TYR A 152 -8.27 -8.75 -2.79
N VAL A 153 -8.45 -7.64 -2.08
CA VAL A 153 -7.44 -6.59 -1.91
C VAL A 153 -7.01 -6.57 -0.46
N GLU A 154 -5.70 -6.55 -0.22
CA GLU A 154 -5.13 -6.36 1.11
C GLU A 154 -4.52 -4.97 1.19
N LEU A 155 -5.09 -4.12 2.04
CA LEU A 155 -4.57 -2.80 2.37
C LEU A 155 -3.50 -2.97 3.43
N ARG A 156 -2.36 -2.29 3.27
CA ARG A 156 -1.24 -2.31 4.23
C ARG A 156 -0.82 -0.89 4.56
N GLY A 157 -0.71 -0.59 5.85
CA GLY A 157 -0.38 0.74 6.32
C GLY A 157 0.27 0.75 7.69
N THR A 158 0.46 1.96 8.21
CA THR A 158 0.92 2.19 9.58
C THR A 158 -0.18 2.96 10.32
N SER A 159 -0.70 2.42 11.41
CA SER A 159 -1.74 3.09 12.21
C SER A 159 -1.22 4.43 12.72
N THR A 160 -2.01 5.49 12.59
CA THR A 160 -1.64 6.80 13.17
C THR A 160 -1.82 6.85 14.68
N LEU A 161 -2.54 5.89 15.26
CA LEU A 161 -2.77 5.78 16.69
C LEU A 161 -1.61 5.08 17.40
N THR A 162 -1.16 3.95 16.85
CA THR A 162 -0.18 3.08 17.51
C THR A 162 1.22 3.13 16.89
N GLY A 163 1.34 3.66 15.67
CA GLY A 163 2.58 3.60 14.89
C GLY A 163 2.94 2.19 14.39
N GLN A 164 2.09 1.19 14.64
CA GLN A 164 2.33 -0.20 14.24
C GLN A 164 1.76 -0.50 12.84
N PRO A 165 2.29 -1.53 12.14
CA PRO A 165 1.68 -2.05 10.94
C PRO A 165 0.21 -2.43 11.17
N ILE A 166 -0.65 -2.08 10.21
CA ILE A 166 -2.07 -2.43 10.20
C ILE A 166 -2.45 -2.89 8.80
N THR A 167 -3.29 -3.93 8.73
CA THR A 167 -3.72 -4.52 7.47
C THR A 167 -5.22 -4.78 7.46
N GLU A 168 -5.84 -4.62 6.29
CA GLU A 168 -7.25 -4.96 6.10
C GLU A 168 -7.41 -5.75 4.80
N ARG A 169 -8.07 -6.91 4.87
CA ARG A 169 -8.39 -7.71 3.68
C ARG A 169 -9.85 -7.53 3.30
N ILE A 170 -10.07 -7.22 2.03
CA ILE A 170 -11.37 -6.87 1.47
C ILE A 170 -11.66 -7.84 0.34
N ARG A 171 -12.70 -8.66 0.52
CA ARG A 171 -13.15 -9.60 -0.50
C ARG A 171 -14.18 -8.92 -1.40
N LYS A 172 -14.11 -9.20 -2.70
CA LYS A 172 -15.08 -8.76 -3.71
C LYS A 172 -16.21 -9.79 -3.86
#